data_AF-A0A8S3V9Z7-F1
#
_entry.id   AF-A0A8S3V9Z7-F1
#
_cell.length_a   1.000
_cell.length_b   1.000
_cell.length_c   1.000
_cell.angle_alpha   90.00
_cell.angle_beta   90.00
_cell.angle_gamma   90.00
#
_symmetry.space_group_name_H-M   'P 1'
#
loop_
_entity.id
_entity.type
_entity.pdbx_description
1 polymer ?
#
loop_
_entity_poly.entity_id
_entity_poly.type
_entity_poly.pdbx_seq_one_letter_code
_entity_poly.pdbx_strand_id
1 'polypeptide(L)'
;MIHVGSYRPTKKKRVKMTETEKLESLMERIGLRHKPKVIDLSRKTGTVETLTEARINCTKEEKDLFLYYFLQQFPGRTLVFANSKDCIRRLVSIFTLLQTKPLPLHADMHQKQRLKNLEKFTADPNSLLLASDVAARGLDIPNVQHVFHYQVPLTVENYVHRSGRTARASKEGISVMLIGPDDVKNYRKIIHTLNRNEDLPMIPVDYQMLPSLKQRLSLALKIDVTDYRFEKKKRQNNWFIKAANEMDIELDDRHLLNDIGDSQEQSQHKHHMKQLKQELNSLLHSTLTSKTFSGKYPTKTGKLMMPEESKKGSDAISSVKKDKKSQEKLIQQIQKERILMSKALDNKKKEKQSKRQQKKNKRKNKES
;
A
#
# COMPACT_ATOMS: atom_id res chain seq x y z
N MET A 1 62.91 -22.62 16.50
CA MET A 1 61.47 -22.56 16.82
C MET A 1 60.70 -22.21 15.55
N ILE A 2 60.07 -23.20 14.91
CA ILE A 2 59.27 -22.99 13.70
C ILE A 2 57.83 -22.74 14.16
N HIS A 3 57.32 -21.55 13.87
CA HIS A 3 55.96 -21.13 14.23
C HIS A 3 54.96 -21.81 13.28
N VAL A 4 54.17 -22.75 13.80
CA VAL A 4 53.13 -23.45 13.05
C VAL A 4 51.94 -22.51 12.90
N GLY A 5 51.63 -22.11 11.66
CA GLY A 5 50.60 -21.12 11.35
C GLY A 5 49.20 -21.53 11.81
N SER A 6 48.42 -20.52 12.23
CA SER A 6 47.06 -20.67 12.75
C SER A 6 46.13 -21.38 11.76
N TYR A 7 45.59 -22.53 12.18
CA TYR A 7 44.61 -23.32 11.44
C TYR A 7 43.32 -22.50 11.23
N ARG A 8 43.04 -22.12 9.98
CA ARG A 8 41.80 -21.44 9.58
C ARG A 8 40.75 -22.53 9.29
N PRO A 9 39.67 -22.68 10.08
CA PRO A 9 38.71 -23.74 9.81
C PRO A 9 38.00 -23.44 8.48
N THR A 10 38.13 -24.37 7.53
CA THR A 10 37.45 -24.31 6.24
C THR A 10 35.94 -24.27 6.48
N LYS A 11 35.25 -23.34 5.82
CA LYS A 11 33.78 -23.20 5.91
C LYS A 11 33.14 -24.53 5.47
N LYS A 12 32.69 -25.35 6.42
CA LYS A 12 31.92 -26.57 6.14
C LYS A 12 30.72 -26.22 5.26
N LYS A 13 30.58 -26.91 4.12
CA LYS A 13 29.40 -26.83 3.25
C LYS A 13 28.15 -27.04 4.10
N ARG A 14 27.23 -26.07 4.13
CA ARG A 14 25.92 -26.22 4.79
C ARG A 14 25.13 -27.28 4.02
N VAL A 15 25.12 -28.51 4.54
CA VAL A 15 24.22 -29.57 4.07
C VAL A 15 22.79 -29.12 4.35
N LYS A 16 21.91 -29.18 3.34
CA LYS A 16 20.49 -28.91 3.51
C LYS A 16 19.88 -30.09 4.28
N MET A 17 19.73 -29.95 5.59
CA MET A 17 19.02 -30.92 6.43
C MET A 17 17.51 -30.74 6.29
N THR A 18 16.77 -31.84 6.32
CA THR A 18 15.30 -31.85 6.41
C THR A 18 14.84 -31.35 7.80
N GLU A 19 13.57 -30.96 7.94
CA GLU A 19 13.03 -30.46 9.22
C GLU A 19 13.12 -31.50 10.34
N THR A 20 12.92 -32.77 10.00
CA THR A 20 13.06 -33.93 10.89
C THR A 20 14.50 -34.14 11.34
N GLU A 21 15.47 -34.08 10.41
CA GLU A 21 16.90 -34.20 10.73
C GLU A 21 17.41 -33.06 11.62
N LYS A 22 16.90 -31.84 11.42
CA LYS A 22 17.22 -30.70 12.29
C LYS A 22 16.68 -30.89 13.70
N LEU A 23 15.46 -31.41 13.81
CA LEU A 23 14.82 -31.69 15.08
C LEU A 23 15.59 -32.78 15.83
N GLU A 24 15.95 -33.87 15.16
CA GLU A 24 16.76 -34.95 15.73
C GLU A 24 18.14 -34.47 16.17
N SER A 25 18.84 -33.69 15.34
CA SER A 25 20.14 -33.12 15.71
C SER A 25 20.04 -32.16 16.90
N LEU A 26 18.94 -31.42 17.02
CA LEU A 26 18.67 -30.57 18.17
C LEU A 26 18.40 -31.40 19.42
N MET A 27 17.61 -32.47 19.30
CA MET A 27 17.29 -33.38 20.39
C MET A 27 18.53 -34.08 20.95
N GLU A 28 19.45 -34.48 20.06
CA GLU A 28 20.75 -35.08 20.43
C GLU A 28 21.65 -34.06 21.13
N ARG A 29 21.73 -32.82 20.63
CA ARG A 29 22.52 -31.75 21.25
C ARG A 29 22.01 -31.32 22.63
N ILE A 30 20.70 -31.36 22.84
CA ILE A 30 20.06 -30.99 24.12
C ILE A 30 20.11 -32.17 25.11
N GLY A 31 20.51 -33.37 24.67
CA GLY A 31 20.64 -34.55 25.54
C GLY A 31 19.29 -35.08 26.03
N LEU A 32 18.23 -34.93 25.24
CA LEU A 32 16.91 -35.48 25.56
C LEU A 32 16.99 -37.01 25.62
N ARG A 33 16.87 -37.57 26.83
CA ARG A 33 16.81 -39.02 27.04
C ARG A 33 15.37 -39.51 26.92
N HIS A 34 15.22 -40.69 26.32
CA HIS A 34 13.96 -41.36 25.97
C HIS A 34 13.21 -40.72 24.80
N LYS A 35 12.81 -41.57 23.84
CA LYS A 35 12.09 -41.27 22.59
C LYS A 35 10.89 -40.35 22.87
N PRO A 36 10.99 -39.03 22.71
CA PRO A 36 9.91 -38.13 23.08
C PRO A 36 8.78 -38.25 22.07
N LYS A 37 7.54 -38.13 22.55
CA LYS A 37 6.38 -38.06 21.66
C LYS A 37 6.34 -36.68 21.03
N VAL A 38 6.82 -36.58 19.79
CA VAL A 38 6.73 -35.36 18.98
C VAL A 38 5.29 -35.22 18.52
N ILE A 39 4.56 -34.26 19.09
CA ILE A 39 3.22 -33.89 18.64
C ILE A 39 3.39 -32.67 17.74
N ASP A 40 3.35 -32.91 16.43
CA ASP A 40 3.33 -31.82 15.47
C ASP A 40 1.92 -31.21 15.42
N LEU A 41 1.77 -30.03 16.00
CA LEU A 41 0.54 -29.24 15.94
C LEU A 41 0.50 -28.34 14.68
N SER A 42 1.54 -28.40 13.83
CA SER A 42 1.61 -27.64 12.60
C SER A 42 0.59 -28.20 11.61
N ARG A 43 -0.40 -27.39 11.26
CA ARG A 43 -1.30 -27.73 10.15
C ARG A 43 -0.46 -27.76 8.87
N LYS A 44 -0.67 -28.77 8.02
CA LYS A 44 -0.16 -28.81 6.64
C LYS A 44 -0.76 -27.63 5.87
N THR A 45 -0.14 -26.47 5.98
CA THR A 45 -0.35 -25.22 5.22
C THR A 45 -1.77 -25.04 4.69
N GLY A 46 -2.66 -24.53 5.54
CA GLY A 46 -4.02 -24.18 5.14
C GLY A 46 -4.48 -22.93 5.87
N THR A 47 -5.00 -21.96 5.12
CA THR A 47 -5.90 -20.95 5.70
C THR A 47 -7.16 -21.65 6.23
N VAL A 48 -7.87 -21.00 7.17
CA VAL A 48 -9.08 -21.59 7.77
C VAL A 48 -10.15 -21.75 6.70
N GLU A 49 -10.95 -22.82 6.71
CA GLU A 49 -11.97 -23.08 5.70
C GLU A 49 -13.04 -21.98 5.59
N THR A 50 -13.35 -21.31 6.71
CA THR A 50 -14.30 -20.18 6.78
C THR A 50 -13.70 -18.85 6.30
N LEU A 51 -12.42 -18.84 5.89
CA LEU A 51 -11.74 -17.65 5.41
C LEU A 51 -11.95 -17.47 3.91
N THR A 52 -12.63 -16.38 3.55
CA THR A 52 -12.71 -15.95 2.15
C THR A 52 -11.48 -15.11 1.81
N GLU A 53 -10.76 -15.49 0.76
CA GLU A 53 -9.53 -14.78 0.35
C GLU A 53 -9.75 -14.13 -1.00
N ALA A 54 -9.42 -12.86 -1.11
CA ALA A 54 -9.61 -12.09 -2.34
C ALA A 54 -8.44 -11.14 -2.61
N ARG A 55 -8.37 -10.64 -3.84
CA ARG A 55 -7.37 -9.67 -4.26
C ARG A 55 -7.97 -8.45 -4.94
N ILE A 56 -7.21 -7.37 -4.92
CA ILE A 56 -7.44 -6.17 -5.73
C ILE A 56 -6.12 -5.84 -6.42
N ASN A 57 -6.15 -5.76 -7.74
CA ASN A 57 -5.02 -5.31 -8.53
C ASN A 57 -5.08 -3.78 -8.65
N CYS A 58 -4.00 -3.10 -8.29
CA CYS A 58 -3.97 -1.65 -8.24
C CYS A 58 -2.56 -1.11 -8.47
N THR A 59 -2.42 0.14 -8.92
CA THR A 59 -1.11 0.79 -8.89
C THR A 59 -0.71 1.18 -7.46
N LYS A 60 0.52 1.64 -7.26
CA LYS A 60 1.00 2.06 -5.93
C LYS A 60 0.22 3.27 -5.41
N GLU A 61 -0.15 4.17 -6.30
CA GLU A 61 -0.87 5.41 -6.03
C GLU A 61 -2.35 5.14 -5.70
N GLU A 62 -2.91 4.05 -6.22
CA GLU A 62 -4.31 3.69 -6.03
C GLU A 62 -4.56 2.84 -4.78
N LYS A 63 -3.52 2.36 -4.09
CA LYS A 63 -3.68 1.52 -2.89
C LYS A 63 -4.52 2.20 -1.81
N ASP A 64 -4.27 3.49 -1.57
CA ASP A 64 -5.04 4.28 -0.61
C ASP A 64 -6.52 4.40 -1.03
N LEU A 65 -6.77 4.55 -2.34
CA LEU A 65 -8.12 4.64 -2.91
C LEU A 65 -8.91 3.34 -2.72
N PHE A 66 -8.30 2.19 -3.01
CA PHE A 66 -8.98 0.90 -2.86
C PHE A 66 -9.20 0.52 -1.40
N LEU A 67 -8.28 0.88 -0.50
CA LEU A 67 -8.52 0.73 0.94
C LEU A 67 -9.69 1.63 1.39
N TYR A 68 -9.73 2.88 0.95
CA TYR A 68 -10.82 3.79 1.28
C TYR A 68 -12.17 3.33 0.70
N TYR A 69 -12.19 2.86 -0.55
CA TYR A 69 -13.35 2.23 -1.17
C TYR A 69 -13.86 1.05 -0.35
N PHE A 70 -12.97 0.13 0.03
CA PHE A 70 -13.34 -1.06 0.79
C PHE A 70 -13.98 -0.69 2.14
N LEU A 71 -13.39 0.24 2.88
CA LEU A 71 -13.92 0.70 4.16
C LEU A 71 -15.29 1.36 4.04
N GLN A 72 -15.55 2.05 2.92
CA GLN A 72 -16.84 2.70 2.68
C GLN A 72 -17.95 1.72 2.26
N GLN A 73 -17.59 0.64 1.58
CA GLN A 73 -18.53 -0.36 1.09
C GLN A 73 -18.83 -1.46 2.11
N PHE A 74 -17.83 -1.87 2.88
CA PHE A 74 -17.92 -3.00 3.79
C PHE A 74 -17.69 -2.50 5.24
N PRO A 75 -18.76 -2.05 5.93
CA PRO A 75 -18.64 -1.67 7.33
C PRO A 75 -18.30 -2.90 8.17
N GLY A 76 -17.31 -2.76 9.03
CA GLY A 76 -16.89 -3.82 9.94
C GLY A 76 -15.48 -3.59 10.47
N ARG A 77 -15.12 -4.37 11.49
CA ARG A 77 -13.81 -4.31 12.13
C ARG A 77 -12.73 -4.73 11.15
N THR A 78 -11.92 -3.77 10.75
CA THR A 78 -10.92 -3.93 9.69
C THR A 78 -9.50 -3.79 10.24
N LEU A 79 -8.71 -4.84 10.08
CA LEU A 79 -7.30 -4.89 10.43
C LEU A 79 -6.45 -4.81 9.16
N VAL A 80 -5.70 -3.72 9.00
CA VAL A 80 -4.83 -3.48 7.86
C VAL A 80 -3.38 -3.75 8.25
N PHE A 81 -2.72 -4.64 7.51
CA PHE A 81 -1.31 -4.93 7.65
C PHE A 81 -0.43 -4.14 6.68
N ALA A 82 0.59 -3.48 7.22
CA ALA A 82 1.66 -2.86 6.48
C ALA A 82 3.04 -3.37 6.94
N ASN A 83 3.99 -3.43 6.01
CA ASN A 83 5.34 -3.95 6.27
C ASN A 83 6.24 -2.92 6.98
N SER A 84 5.91 -1.62 6.87
CA SER A 84 6.70 -0.52 7.47
C SER A 84 5.89 0.35 8.41
N LYS A 85 6.50 0.76 9.53
CA LYS A 85 5.93 1.74 10.47
C LYS A 85 5.68 3.10 9.82
N ASP A 86 6.50 3.50 8.85
CA ASP A 86 6.34 4.79 8.18
C ASP A 86 5.12 4.79 7.25
N CYS A 87 4.82 3.63 6.66
CA CYS A 87 3.57 3.43 5.94
C CYS A 87 2.36 3.57 6.87
N ILE A 88 2.43 2.99 8.07
CA ILE A 88 1.36 3.11 9.08
C ILE A 88 1.16 4.58 9.47
N ARG A 89 2.23 5.32 9.77
CA ARG A 89 2.16 6.74 10.13
C ARG A 89 1.50 7.57 9.02
N ARG A 90 1.93 7.37 7.77
CA ARG A 90 1.33 8.05 6.60
C ARG A 90 -0.16 7.73 6.46
N LEU A 91 -0.51 6.45 6.58
CA LEU A 91 -1.92 6.02 6.52
C LEU A 91 -2.73 6.63 7.66
N VAL A 92 -2.21 6.68 8.89
CA VAL A 92 -2.91 7.33 10.01
C VAL A 92 -3.25 8.78 9.68
N SER A 93 -2.29 9.56 9.17
CA SER A 93 -2.55 10.97 8.83
C SER A 93 -3.66 11.12 7.78
N ILE A 94 -3.57 10.36 6.69
CA ILE A 94 -4.54 10.43 5.58
C ILE A 94 -5.93 9.96 6.02
N PHE A 95 -6.01 8.80 6.68
CA PHE A 95 -7.29 8.20 7.07
C PHE A 95 -7.96 8.94 8.24
N THR A 96 -7.19 9.69 9.03
CA THR A 96 -7.73 10.64 10.02
C THR A 96 -8.43 11.81 9.33
N LEU A 97 -7.83 12.36 8.27
CA LEU A 97 -8.45 13.42 7.46
C LEU A 97 -9.73 12.93 6.76
N LEU A 98 -9.77 11.65 6.37
CA LEU A 98 -10.96 11.00 5.79
C LEU A 98 -12.01 10.57 6.83
N GLN A 99 -11.85 10.96 8.10
CA GLN A 99 -12.79 10.67 9.20
C GLN A 99 -13.03 9.17 9.50
N THR A 100 -12.07 8.31 9.14
CA THR A 100 -12.16 6.84 9.38
C THR A 100 -11.52 6.38 10.69
N LYS A 101 -11.10 7.32 11.56
CA LYS A 101 -10.54 7.08 12.91
C LYS A 101 -9.48 5.94 12.97
N PRO A 102 -8.40 6.01 12.19
CA PRO A 102 -7.38 4.96 12.16
C PRO A 102 -6.64 4.84 13.51
N LEU A 103 -6.51 3.61 13.99
CA LEU A 103 -5.78 3.27 15.22
C LEU A 103 -4.43 2.64 14.83
N PRO A 104 -3.27 3.27 15.14
CA PRO A 104 -1.97 2.68 14.84
C PRO A 104 -1.58 1.58 15.83
N LEU A 105 -0.84 0.59 15.33
CA LEU A 105 -0.19 -0.47 16.10
C LEU A 105 1.17 -0.82 15.48
N HIS A 106 2.25 -0.24 15.97
CA HIS A 106 3.61 -0.53 15.48
C HIS A 106 4.62 -0.68 16.63
N ALA A 107 5.81 -1.20 16.32
CA ALA A 107 6.82 -1.59 17.32
C ALA A 107 7.33 -0.42 18.19
N ASP A 108 7.47 0.79 17.64
CA ASP A 108 7.92 1.95 18.41
C ASP A 108 6.88 2.47 19.44
N MET A 109 5.67 1.90 19.50
CA MET A 109 4.65 2.35 20.46
C MET A 109 4.86 1.72 21.83
N HIS A 110 4.69 2.51 22.89
CA HIS A 110 4.66 1.98 24.25
C HIS A 110 3.52 0.96 24.42
N GLN A 111 3.76 -0.10 25.18
CA GLN A 111 2.80 -1.19 25.39
C GLN A 111 1.42 -0.69 25.88
N LYS A 112 1.40 0.28 26.80
CA LYS A 112 0.17 0.90 27.30
C LYS A 112 -0.67 1.55 26.19
N GLN A 113 -0.02 2.20 25.22
CA GLN A 113 -0.71 2.80 24.07
C GLN A 113 -1.24 1.73 23.11
N ARG A 114 -0.47 0.64 22.90
CA ARG A 114 -0.89 -0.51 22.09
C ARG A 114 -2.18 -1.13 22.63
N LEU A 115 -2.24 -1.37 23.95
CA LEU A 115 -3.41 -1.91 24.63
C LEU A 115 -4.62 -0.97 24.54
N LYS A 116 -4.42 0.33 24.79
CA LYS A 116 -5.50 1.34 24.66
C LYS A 116 -6.09 1.41 23.25
N ASN A 117 -5.26 1.29 22.21
CA ASN A 117 -5.75 1.25 20.84
C ASN A 117 -6.48 -0.06 20.52
N LEU A 118 -6.03 -1.18 21.08
CA LEU A 118 -6.72 -2.46 20.94
C LEU A 118 -8.09 -2.45 21.63
N GLU A 119 -8.19 -1.87 22.83
CA GLU A 119 -9.47 -1.67 23.53
C GLU A 119 -10.45 -0.85 22.67
N LYS A 120 -10.00 0.30 22.14
CA LYS A 120 -10.81 1.12 21.23
C LYS A 120 -11.24 0.36 19.98
N PHE A 121 -10.36 -0.46 19.42
CA PHE A 121 -10.68 -1.30 18.27
C PHE A 121 -11.77 -2.33 18.61
N THR A 122 -11.69 -2.97 19.77
CA THR A 122 -12.69 -3.95 20.18
C THR A 122 -14.05 -3.33 20.53
N ALA A 123 -14.06 -2.08 21.02
CA ALA A 123 -15.26 -1.34 21.40
C ALA A 123 -16.08 -0.83 20.22
N ASP A 124 -15.44 -0.44 19.12
CA ASP A 124 -16.12 0.10 17.94
C ASP A 124 -16.26 -0.98 16.83
N PRO A 125 -17.49 -1.32 16.40
CA PRO A 125 -17.74 -2.34 15.37
C PRO A 125 -17.25 -1.96 13.97
N ASN A 126 -16.96 -0.68 13.70
CA ASN A 126 -16.47 -0.18 12.40
C ASN A 126 -15.05 0.39 12.51
N SER A 127 -14.27 -0.07 13.49
CA SER A 127 -12.93 0.44 13.73
C SER A 127 -11.90 -0.03 12.69
N LEU A 128 -10.93 0.85 12.45
CA LEU A 128 -9.80 0.63 11.56
C LEU A 128 -8.51 0.52 12.38
N LEU A 129 -7.88 -0.66 12.38
CA LEU A 129 -6.59 -0.89 13.04
C LEU A 129 -5.49 -1.05 11.99
N LEU A 130 -4.47 -0.20 12.05
CA LEU A 130 -3.32 -0.21 11.13
C LEU A 130 -2.11 -0.81 11.86
N ALA A 131 -1.70 -2.02 11.48
CA ALA A 131 -0.72 -2.81 12.21
C ALA A 131 0.50 -3.24 11.39
N SER A 132 1.65 -3.36 12.06
CA SER A 132 2.81 -4.08 11.51
C SER A 132 2.91 -5.48 12.09
N ASP A 133 3.59 -6.39 11.39
CA ASP A 133 3.74 -7.79 11.82
C ASP A 133 4.35 -7.92 13.21
N VAL A 134 5.37 -7.10 13.51
CA VAL A 134 6.06 -7.11 14.81
C VAL A 134 5.09 -6.71 15.93
N ALA A 135 4.22 -5.74 15.67
CA ALA A 135 3.31 -5.22 16.68
C ALA A 135 2.04 -6.04 16.85
N ALA A 136 1.65 -6.86 15.87
CA ALA A 136 0.51 -7.77 15.98
C ALA A 136 0.87 -9.15 16.55
N ARG A 137 2.17 -9.52 16.58
CA ARG A 137 2.62 -10.77 17.20
C ARG A 137 2.43 -10.71 18.72
N GLY A 138 1.96 -11.83 19.29
CA GLY A 138 1.71 -11.97 20.72
C GLY A 138 0.50 -11.18 21.25
N LEU A 139 -0.22 -10.45 20.39
CA LEU A 139 -1.51 -9.86 20.75
C LEU A 139 -2.64 -10.71 20.19
N ASP A 140 -3.60 -11.02 21.05
CA ASP A 140 -4.88 -11.55 20.60
C ASP A 140 -5.76 -10.38 20.16
N ILE A 141 -6.16 -10.38 18.89
CA ILE A 141 -7.01 -9.34 18.30
C ILE A 141 -8.36 -10.01 18.02
N PRO A 142 -9.34 -9.90 18.94
CA PRO A 142 -10.59 -10.62 18.80
C PRO A 142 -11.51 -9.95 17.77
N ASN A 143 -12.37 -10.74 17.15
CA ASN A 143 -13.49 -10.29 16.31
C ASN A 143 -13.11 -9.39 15.11
N VAL A 144 -11.97 -9.65 14.48
CA VAL A 144 -11.65 -9.05 13.18
C VAL A 144 -12.53 -9.70 12.11
N GLN A 145 -13.27 -8.90 11.34
CA GLN A 145 -14.08 -9.38 10.20
C GLN A 145 -13.28 -9.29 8.91
N HIS A 146 -12.59 -8.16 8.71
CA HIS A 146 -11.83 -7.89 7.51
C HIS A 146 -10.34 -7.81 7.84
N VAL A 147 -9.52 -8.60 7.17
CA VAL A 147 -8.07 -8.45 7.15
C VAL A 147 -7.67 -7.89 5.80
N PHE A 148 -6.88 -6.82 5.80
CA PHE A 148 -6.42 -6.16 4.60
C PHE A 148 -4.90 -6.18 4.54
N HIS A 149 -4.31 -6.83 3.55
CA HIS A 149 -2.87 -6.78 3.28
C HIS A 149 -2.60 -5.58 2.37
N TYR A 150 -2.38 -4.40 2.97
CA TYR A 150 -2.04 -3.18 2.23
C TYR A 150 -0.72 -3.32 1.47
N GLN A 151 0.23 -4.03 2.09
CA GLN A 151 1.45 -4.50 1.45
C GLN A 151 1.49 -6.02 1.52
N VAL A 152 1.84 -6.64 0.38
CA VAL A 152 1.92 -8.09 0.27
C VAL A 152 2.94 -8.63 1.28
N PRO A 153 2.60 -9.70 2.04
CA PRO A 153 3.55 -10.33 2.95
C PRO A 153 4.81 -10.81 2.22
N LEU A 154 5.96 -10.72 2.90
CA LEU A 154 7.24 -11.17 2.31
C LEU A 154 7.40 -12.70 2.31
N THR A 155 6.67 -13.39 3.19
CA THR A 155 6.73 -14.84 3.36
C THR A 155 5.34 -15.43 3.51
N VAL A 156 5.22 -16.73 3.24
CA VAL A 156 3.96 -17.46 3.33
C VAL A 156 3.51 -17.59 4.78
N GLU A 157 4.45 -17.76 5.73
CA GLU A 157 4.10 -17.81 7.14
C GLU A 157 3.50 -16.47 7.59
N ASN A 158 4.05 -15.35 7.14
CA ASN A 158 3.47 -14.04 7.44
C ASN A 158 2.06 -13.91 6.85
N TYR A 159 1.84 -14.40 5.63
CA TYR A 159 0.49 -14.40 5.03
C TYR A 159 -0.50 -15.20 5.88
N VAL A 160 -0.16 -16.45 6.23
CA VAL A 160 -1.03 -17.30 7.06
C VAL A 160 -1.29 -16.68 8.43
N HIS A 161 -0.26 -16.11 9.08
CA HIS A 161 -0.42 -15.46 10.39
C HIS A 161 -1.27 -14.19 10.37
N ARG A 162 -1.23 -13.44 9.27
CA ARG A 162 -2.05 -12.23 9.06
C ARG A 162 -3.48 -12.61 8.73
N SER A 163 -3.69 -13.48 7.75
CA SER A 163 -5.03 -13.94 7.35
C SER A 163 -5.73 -14.69 8.48
N GLY A 164 -4.98 -15.43 9.31
CA GLY A 164 -5.50 -16.09 10.53
C GLY A 164 -5.88 -15.14 11.67
N ARG A 165 -5.91 -13.82 11.45
CA ARG A 165 -6.47 -12.85 12.40
C ARG A 165 -7.99 -12.73 12.29
N THR A 166 -8.55 -13.07 11.13
CA THR A 166 -10.00 -13.18 10.92
C THR A 166 -10.42 -14.65 10.90
N ALA A 167 -11.72 -14.90 10.72
CA ALA A 167 -12.31 -16.22 10.59
C ALA A 167 -11.99 -17.17 11.78
N ARG A 168 -11.92 -16.61 13.00
CA ARG A 168 -11.67 -17.36 14.24
C ARG A 168 -12.98 -17.86 14.86
N ALA A 169 -12.92 -18.97 15.59
CA ALA A 169 -14.05 -19.54 16.33
C ALA A 169 -15.32 -19.70 15.48
N SER A 170 -15.17 -20.30 14.29
CA SER A 170 -16.27 -20.59 13.34
C SER A 170 -17.01 -19.37 12.78
N LYS A 171 -16.47 -18.16 12.94
CA LYS A 171 -16.98 -16.96 12.27
C LYS A 171 -16.46 -16.90 10.83
N GLU A 172 -17.26 -16.28 9.97
CA GLU A 172 -16.82 -15.90 8.63
C GLU A 172 -15.87 -14.71 8.69
N GLY A 173 -14.95 -14.66 7.73
CA GLY A 173 -13.96 -13.61 7.64
C GLY A 173 -13.45 -13.45 6.22
N ILE A 174 -13.07 -12.23 5.86
CA ILE A 174 -12.45 -11.95 4.56
C ILE A 174 -11.02 -11.45 4.74
N SER A 175 -10.11 -11.97 3.93
CA SER A 175 -8.74 -11.49 3.80
C SER A 175 -8.50 -10.98 2.38
N VAL A 176 -8.26 -9.69 2.25
CA VAL A 176 -8.09 -8.99 0.98
C VAL A 176 -6.64 -8.56 0.80
N MET A 177 -6.06 -8.79 -0.38
CA MET A 177 -4.70 -8.38 -0.70
C MET A 177 -4.66 -7.31 -1.80
N LEU A 178 -3.97 -6.20 -1.54
CA LEU A 178 -3.65 -5.20 -2.56
C LEU A 178 -2.37 -5.61 -3.28
N ILE A 179 -2.47 -5.82 -4.59
CA ILE A 179 -1.35 -6.28 -5.41
C ILE A 179 -0.97 -5.17 -6.39
N GLY A 180 0.19 -4.55 -6.14
CA GLY A 180 0.85 -3.65 -7.07
C GLY A 180 1.85 -4.35 -7.99
N PRO A 181 2.38 -3.66 -9.02
CA PRO A 181 3.38 -4.21 -9.94
C PRO A 181 4.61 -4.79 -9.21
N ASP A 182 5.10 -4.10 -8.18
CA ASP A 182 6.25 -4.51 -7.38
C ASP A 182 5.96 -5.75 -6.50
N ASP A 183 4.69 -5.99 -6.18
CA ASP A 183 4.26 -7.05 -5.27
C ASP A 183 4.02 -8.39 -5.98
N VAL A 184 3.88 -8.38 -7.31
CA VAL A 184 3.52 -9.57 -8.12
C VAL A 184 4.46 -10.75 -7.86
N LYS A 185 5.76 -10.48 -7.72
CA LYS A 185 6.76 -11.52 -7.44
C LYS A 185 6.53 -12.21 -6.09
N ASN A 186 6.26 -11.43 -5.05
CA ASN A 186 6.02 -11.95 -3.70
C ASN A 186 4.67 -12.68 -3.65
N TYR A 187 3.64 -12.13 -4.28
CA TYR A 187 2.34 -12.75 -4.39
C TYR A 187 2.41 -14.12 -5.07
N ARG A 188 3.05 -14.22 -6.26
CA ARG A 188 3.22 -15.50 -6.96
C ARG A 188 3.97 -16.53 -6.13
N LYS A 189 5.00 -16.10 -5.39
CA LYS A 189 5.73 -16.97 -4.47
C LYS A 189 4.80 -17.53 -3.38
N ILE A 190 3.92 -16.69 -2.81
CA ILE A 190 2.96 -17.12 -1.79
C ILE A 190 1.98 -18.16 -2.35
N ILE A 191 1.35 -17.87 -3.48
CA ILE A 191 0.38 -18.77 -4.14
C ILE A 191 1.02 -20.11 -4.48
N HIS A 192 2.23 -20.07 -5.04
CA HIS A 192 2.97 -21.29 -5.39
C HIS A 192 3.34 -22.13 -4.17
N THR A 193 3.85 -21.53 -3.09
CA THR A 193 4.20 -22.26 -1.87
C THR A 193 2.97 -22.80 -1.12
N LEU A 194 1.81 -22.17 -1.27
CA LEU A 194 0.54 -22.68 -0.77
C LEU A 194 -0.07 -23.77 -1.66
N ASN A 195 0.64 -24.22 -2.70
CA ASN A 195 0.18 -25.21 -3.68
C ASN A 195 -1.18 -24.85 -4.31
N ARG A 196 -1.41 -23.55 -4.55
CA ARG A 196 -2.61 -23.05 -5.23
C ARG A 196 -2.32 -22.91 -6.71
N ASN A 197 -3.12 -23.58 -7.53
CA ASN A 197 -2.98 -23.57 -8.99
C ASN A 197 -3.66 -22.34 -9.62
N GLU A 198 -4.58 -21.72 -8.90
CA GLU A 198 -5.36 -20.57 -9.37
C GLU A 198 -5.04 -19.31 -8.55
N ASP A 199 -5.23 -18.16 -9.21
CA ASP A 199 -5.14 -16.86 -8.56
C ASP A 199 -6.30 -16.66 -7.58
N LEU A 200 -6.10 -15.79 -6.57
CA LEU A 200 -7.19 -15.38 -5.69
C LEU A 200 -8.29 -14.66 -6.50
N PRO A 201 -9.57 -14.85 -6.13
CA PRO A 201 -10.69 -14.16 -6.77
C PRO A 201 -10.57 -12.64 -6.56
N MET A 202 -11.02 -11.87 -7.55
CA MET A 202 -11.02 -10.42 -7.49
C MET A 202 -12.28 -9.90 -6.79
N ILE A 203 -12.13 -8.86 -5.95
CA ILE A 203 -13.29 -8.17 -5.38
C ILE A 203 -14.00 -7.37 -6.48
N PRO A 204 -15.33 -7.44 -6.59
CA PRO A 204 -16.08 -6.58 -7.50
C PRO A 204 -15.95 -5.12 -7.04
N VAL A 205 -15.39 -4.28 -7.91
CA VAL A 205 -15.23 -2.84 -7.65
C VAL A 205 -16.29 -2.08 -8.43
N ASP A 206 -17.06 -1.24 -7.75
CA ASP A 206 -17.94 -0.26 -8.37
C ASP A 206 -17.13 0.97 -8.80
N TYR A 207 -16.81 1.00 -10.09
CA TYR A 207 -16.06 2.09 -10.72
C TYR A 207 -16.81 3.43 -10.72
N GLN A 208 -18.12 3.46 -10.47
CA GLN A 208 -18.89 4.72 -10.45
C GLN A 208 -18.60 5.55 -9.19
N MET A 209 -18.28 4.92 -8.07
CA MET A 209 -17.95 5.62 -6.83
C MET A 209 -16.49 6.07 -6.76
N LEU A 210 -15.59 5.45 -7.54
CA LEU A 210 -14.17 5.74 -7.49
C LEU A 210 -13.81 7.22 -7.76
N PRO A 211 -14.43 7.94 -8.72
CA PRO A 211 -14.12 9.36 -8.94
C PRO A 211 -14.37 10.22 -7.71
N SER A 212 -15.51 10.05 -7.03
CA SER A 212 -15.86 10.81 -5.82
C SER A 212 -14.91 10.49 -4.66
N LEU A 213 -14.57 9.22 -4.48
CA LEU A 213 -13.60 8.80 -3.46
C LEU A 213 -12.19 9.33 -3.78
N LYS A 214 -11.79 9.32 -5.04
CA LYS A 214 -10.52 9.85 -5.51
C LYS A 214 -10.41 11.35 -5.28
N GLN A 215 -11.48 12.11 -5.48
CA GLN A 215 -11.51 13.54 -5.17
C GLN A 215 -11.26 13.79 -3.68
N ARG A 216 -12.01 13.10 -2.79
CA ARG A 216 -11.82 13.19 -1.33
C ARG A 216 -10.39 12.84 -0.92
N LEU A 217 -9.87 11.72 -1.45
CA LEU A 217 -8.51 11.26 -1.18
C LEU A 217 -7.46 12.26 -1.68
N SER A 218 -7.64 12.84 -2.87
CA SER A 218 -6.69 13.82 -3.41
C SER A 218 -6.59 15.08 -2.57
N LEU A 219 -7.71 15.56 -2.01
CA LEU A 219 -7.72 16.68 -1.07
C LEU A 219 -7.03 16.29 0.25
N ALA A 220 -7.34 15.12 0.80
CA ALA A 220 -6.69 14.63 2.01
C ALA A 220 -5.16 14.50 1.84
N LEU A 221 -4.71 13.95 0.71
CA LEU A 221 -3.28 13.87 0.38
C LEU A 221 -2.66 15.26 0.21
N LYS A 222 -3.36 16.20 -0.44
CA LYS A 222 -2.87 17.57 -0.61
C LYS A 222 -2.71 18.27 0.75
N ILE A 223 -3.67 18.10 1.65
CA ILE A 223 -3.60 18.63 3.02
C ILE A 223 -2.41 18.02 3.77
N ASP A 224 -2.28 16.69 3.78
CA ASP A 224 -1.19 15.98 4.46
C ASP A 224 0.20 16.42 3.96
N VAL A 225 0.38 16.50 2.65
CA VAL A 225 1.65 16.94 2.04
C VAL A 225 1.96 18.41 2.38
N THR A 226 0.94 19.27 2.41
CA THR A 226 1.13 20.69 2.72
C THR A 226 1.47 20.89 4.19
N ASP A 227 0.70 20.27 5.08
CA ASP A 227 0.94 20.28 6.54
C ASP A 227 2.34 19.72 6.86
N TYR A 228 2.75 18.61 6.24
CA TYR A 228 4.07 18.01 6.45
C TYR A 228 5.21 18.93 6.00
N ARG A 229 5.09 19.57 4.83
CA ARG A 229 6.13 20.50 4.31
C ARG A 229 6.28 21.71 5.23
N PHE A 230 5.16 22.25 5.71
CA PHE A 230 5.15 23.38 6.62
C PHE A 230 5.78 23.03 7.97
N GLU A 231 5.39 21.90 8.57
CA GLU A 231 5.96 21.44 9.85
C GLU A 231 7.45 21.12 9.73
N LYS A 232 7.90 20.59 8.58
CA LYS A 232 9.31 20.34 8.32
C LYS A 232 10.12 21.63 8.30
N LYS A 233 9.66 22.67 7.59
CA LYS A 233 10.31 23.99 7.59
C LYS A 233 10.39 24.56 9.01
N LYS A 234 9.28 24.54 9.74
CA LYS A 234 9.19 25.01 11.12
C LYS A 234 10.20 24.31 12.04
N ARG A 235 10.34 22.98 11.93
CA ARG A 235 11.33 22.20 12.67
C ARG A 235 12.77 22.57 12.32
N GLN A 236 13.09 22.78 11.05
CA GLN A 236 14.43 23.16 10.63
C GLN A 236 14.81 24.53 11.18
N ASN A 237 13.90 25.49 11.12
CA ASN A 237 14.12 26.83 11.67
C ASN A 237 14.26 26.79 13.19
N ASN A 238 13.39 26.05 13.89
CA ASN A 238 13.48 25.91 15.35
C ASN A 238 14.79 25.23 15.78
N TRP A 239 15.29 24.26 15.00
CA TRP A 239 16.60 23.66 15.23
C TRP A 239 17.73 24.68 15.03
N PHE A 240 17.67 25.49 13.98
CA PHE A 240 18.67 26.52 13.69
C PHE A 240 18.74 27.59 14.79
N ILE A 241 17.58 28.09 15.23
CA ILE A 241 17.49 29.06 16.34
C ILE A 241 18.08 28.46 17.61
N LYS A 242 17.71 27.22 17.95
CA LYS A 242 18.25 26.54 19.13
C LYS A 242 19.76 26.36 19.06
N ALA A 243 20.29 25.98 17.89
CA ALA A 243 21.73 25.79 17.69
C ALA A 243 22.51 27.10 17.78
N ALA A 244 21.97 28.21 17.27
CA ALA A 244 22.60 29.52 17.39
C ALA A 244 22.63 30.00 18.85
N ASN A 245 21.51 29.85 19.57
CA ASN A 245 21.43 30.17 20.99
C ASN A 245 22.39 29.31 21.84
N GLU A 246 22.61 28.05 21.46
CA GLU A 246 23.55 27.15 22.16
C GLU A 246 25.02 27.51 21.88
N MET A 247 25.31 28.14 20.74
CA MET A 247 26.65 28.62 20.37
C MET A 247 26.90 30.09 20.75
N ASP A 248 25.96 30.73 21.45
CA ASP A 248 25.99 32.17 21.80
C ASP A 248 26.25 33.08 20.58
N ILE A 249 25.74 32.65 19.42
CA ILE A 249 25.83 33.41 18.17
C ILE A 249 24.61 34.33 18.12
N GLU A 250 24.84 35.63 18.22
CA GLU A 250 23.83 36.62 17.89
C GLU A 250 23.47 36.51 16.40
N LEU A 251 22.24 36.06 16.14
CA LEU A 251 21.68 36.06 14.81
C LEU A 251 21.23 37.48 14.49
N ASP A 252 21.90 38.16 13.56
CA ASP A 252 21.41 39.41 13.00
C ASP A 252 20.03 39.14 12.37
N ASP A 253 19.01 39.91 12.77
CA ASP A 253 17.62 39.75 12.31
C ASP A 253 17.49 39.80 10.78
N ARG A 254 18.51 40.34 10.09
CA ARG A 254 18.63 40.42 8.63
C ARG A 254 19.33 39.22 7.97
N HIS A 255 20.02 38.39 8.75
CA HIS A 255 20.69 37.15 8.32
C HIS A 255 20.02 35.87 8.83
N LEU A 256 19.00 36.00 9.68
CA LEU A 256 17.91 35.05 9.73
C LEU A 256 17.34 34.97 8.31
N LEU A 257 17.78 33.95 7.56
CA LEU A 257 17.26 33.55 6.26
C LEU A 257 15.81 34.01 6.10
N ASN A 258 15.48 34.66 4.97
CA ASN A 258 14.15 35.08 4.46
C ASN A 258 12.99 34.04 4.60
N ASP A 259 12.83 33.35 5.71
CA ASP A 259 11.94 32.21 5.93
C ASP A 259 11.73 31.97 7.45
N ILE A 260 11.95 32.98 8.33
CA ILE A 260 11.11 33.08 9.52
C ILE A 260 9.72 33.29 8.92
N GLY A 261 8.93 32.22 8.85
CA GLY A 261 7.55 32.30 8.41
C GLY A 261 6.91 33.46 9.14
N ASP A 262 6.76 34.56 8.39
CA ASP A 262 6.24 35.81 8.87
C ASP A 262 4.91 35.48 9.55
N SER A 263 4.49 36.22 10.58
CA SER A 263 3.15 36.03 11.17
C SER A 263 2.09 35.92 10.05
N GLN A 264 2.34 36.64 8.95
CA GLN A 264 1.63 36.58 7.69
C GLN A 264 1.68 35.22 6.96
N GLU A 265 2.84 34.60 6.70
CA GLU A 265 2.92 33.29 6.02
C GLU A 265 2.27 32.17 6.85
N GLN A 266 2.46 32.19 8.17
CA GLN A 266 1.82 31.22 9.06
C GLN A 266 0.29 31.40 9.06
N SER A 267 -0.17 32.64 9.08
CA SER A 267 -1.59 32.98 8.97
C SER A 267 -2.18 32.56 7.62
N GLN A 268 -1.47 32.82 6.51
CA GLN A 268 -1.85 32.39 5.17
C GLN A 268 -1.92 30.86 5.07
N HIS A 269 -0.90 30.15 5.58
CA HIS A 269 -0.90 28.69 5.63
C HIS A 269 -2.09 28.17 6.44
N LYS A 270 -2.33 28.72 7.64
CA LYS A 270 -3.46 28.34 8.49
C LYS A 270 -4.81 28.59 7.80
N HIS A 271 -4.95 29.73 7.11
CA HIS A 271 -6.16 30.06 6.36
C HIS A 271 -6.37 29.09 5.19
N HIS A 272 -5.32 28.85 4.40
CA HIS A 272 -5.36 27.91 3.28
C HIS A 272 -5.70 26.48 3.74
N MET A 273 -5.09 26.02 4.84
CA MET A 273 -5.40 24.71 5.43
C MET A 273 -6.83 24.63 5.95
N LYS A 274 -7.35 25.72 6.53
CA LYS A 274 -8.75 25.79 6.97
C LYS A 274 -9.70 25.65 5.77
N GLN A 275 -9.43 26.35 4.67
CA GLN A 275 -10.22 26.25 3.44
C GLN A 275 -10.23 24.82 2.88
N LEU A 276 -9.05 24.19 2.72
CA LEU A 276 -8.97 22.82 2.21
C LEU A 276 -9.66 21.80 3.14
N LYS A 277 -9.53 21.96 4.46
CA LYS A 277 -10.20 21.08 5.44
C LYS A 277 -11.72 21.27 5.40
N GLN A 278 -12.21 22.49 5.17
CA GLN A 278 -13.63 22.77 4.98
C GLN A 278 -14.17 22.15 3.69
N GLU A 279 -13.42 22.25 2.58
CA GLU A 279 -13.76 21.61 1.31
C GLU A 279 -13.79 20.08 1.43
N LEU A 280 -12.80 19.49 2.11
CA LEU A 280 -12.79 18.06 2.37
C LEU A 280 -14.00 17.64 3.22
N ASN A 281 -14.32 18.39 4.28
CA ASN A 281 -15.47 18.09 5.13
C ASN A 281 -16.79 18.19 4.36
N SER A 282 -16.98 19.20 3.50
CA SER A 282 -18.19 19.31 2.68
C SER A 282 -18.32 18.12 1.73
N LEU A 283 -17.22 17.68 1.13
CA LEU A 283 -17.21 16.47 0.30
C LEU A 283 -17.44 15.20 1.10
N LEU A 284 -16.97 15.09 2.35
CA LEU A 284 -17.21 13.91 3.19
C LEU A 284 -18.68 13.80 3.62
N HIS A 285 -19.36 14.93 3.82
CA HIS A 285 -20.79 14.96 4.14
C HIS A 285 -21.70 14.69 2.93
N SER A 286 -21.19 14.81 1.70
CA SER A 286 -21.99 14.46 0.52
C SER A 286 -22.27 12.95 0.50
N THR A 287 -23.52 12.57 0.25
CA THR A 287 -23.89 11.15 0.13
C THR A 287 -23.24 10.59 -1.13
N LEU A 288 -22.50 9.49 -0.99
CA LEU A 288 -22.02 8.71 -2.12
C LEU A 288 -23.22 7.96 -2.70
N THR A 289 -23.92 8.56 -3.66
CA THR A 289 -25.06 7.93 -4.32
C THR A 289 -24.57 6.88 -5.30
N SER A 290 -24.42 5.64 -4.83
CA SER A 290 -24.37 4.49 -5.74
C SER A 290 -25.76 4.33 -6.35
N LYS A 291 -25.88 4.50 -7.68
CA LYS A 291 -27.15 4.33 -8.40
C LYS A 291 -27.60 2.86 -8.49
N THR A 292 -26.87 1.92 -7.89
CA THR A 292 -27.10 0.47 -8.05
C THR A 292 -27.52 -0.26 -6.76
N PHE A 293 -27.61 0.40 -5.60
CA PHE A 293 -28.05 -0.27 -4.38
C PHE A 293 -29.43 0.20 -3.91
N SER A 294 -30.45 -0.22 -4.64
CA SER A 294 -31.84 -0.21 -4.17
C SER A 294 -32.19 -1.62 -3.67
N GLY A 295 -32.27 -1.79 -2.35
CA GLY A 295 -33.03 -2.85 -1.71
C GLY A 295 -32.22 -4.02 -1.11
N LYS A 296 -32.16 -4.02 0.24
CA LYS A 296 -32.23 -5.21 1.12
C LYS A 296 -31.27 -6.39 0.82
N TYR A 297 -30.19 -6.47 1.61
CA TYR A 297 -29.42 -7.67 2.02
C TYR A 297 -29.00 -8.70 0.93
N PRO A 298 -27.68 -8.94 0.71
CA PRO A 298 -27.21 -10.11 -0.04
C PRO A 298 -26.65 -11.21 0.89
N THR A 299 -27.20 -11.41 2.09
CA THR A 299 -26.78 -12.52 2.96
C THR A 299 -27.94 -13.04 3.82
N LYS A 300 -28.65 -14.05 3.32
CA LYS A 300 -29.23 -15.10 4.19
C LYS A 300 -29.02 -16.53 3.72
N THR A 301 -28.33 -16.75 2.61
CA THR A 301 -27.81 -18.07 2.23
C THR A 301 -26.44 -17.88 1.60
N GLY A 302 -25.39 -18.38 2.26
CA GLY A 302 -23.99 -18.25 1.87
C GLY A 302 -23.67 -18.93 0.53
N LYS A 303 -23.93 -18.22 -0.57
CA LYS A 303 -23.36 -18.52 -1.88
C LYS A 303 -23.18 -17.23 -2.67
N LEU A 304 -21.94 -16.93 -3.04
CA LEU A 304 -21.63 -15.93 -4.07
C LEU A 304 -22.35 -16.33 -5.37
N MET A 305 -23.34 -15.55 -5.79
CA MET A 305 -23.88 -15.67 -7.14
C MET A 305 -22.88 -15.07 -8.13
N MET A 306 -22.23 -15.95 -8.90
CA MET A 306 -21.55 -15.55 -10.12
C MET A 306 -22.60 -15.19 -11.18
N PRO A 307 -22.32 -14.27 -12.12
CA PRO A 307 -23.28 -13.89 -13.15
C PRO A 307 -23.77 -15.12 -13.91
N GLU A 308 -25.08 -15.35 -13.92
CA GLU A 308 -25.69 -16.39 -14.75
C GLU A 308 -25.38 -16.10 -16.22
N GLU A 309 -24.73 -17.07 -16.88
CA GLU A 309 -24.61 -17.09 -18.32
C GLU A 309 -26.02 -17.16 -18.92
N SER A 310 -26.47 -16.02 -19.46
CA SER A 310 -27.69 -15.97 -20.26
C SER A 310 -27.49 -16.84 -21.50
N LYS A 311 -28.11 -18.02 -21.49
CA LYS A 311 -28.36 -18.82 -22.68
C LYS A 311 -29.21 -18.02 -23.67
N LYS A 312 -28.57 -17.29 -24.57
CA LYS A 312 -29.09 -16.98 -25.91
C LYS A 312 -27.92 -17.02 -26.89
N GLY A 313 -28.02 -17.95 -27.84
CA GLY A 313 -27.01 -18.20 -28.85
C GLY A 313 -26.76 -16.96 -29.71
N SER A 314 -25.52 -16.52 -29.74
CA SER A 314 -24.94 -15.80 -30.87
C SER A 314 -23.42 -16.03 -30.81
N ASP A 315 -22.87 -16.57 -31.90
CA ASP A 315 -21.55 -17.18 -31.97
C ASP A 315 -20.41 -16.31 -31.41
N ALA A 316 -19.79 -16.80 -30.34
CA ALA A 316 -18.64 -16.20 -29.63
C ALA A 316 -17.43 -15.92 -30.53
N ILE A 317 -17.36 -16.56 -31.70
CA ILE A 317 -16.28 -16.39 -32.67
C ILE A 317 -16.42 -15.06 -33.44
N SER A 318 -17.64 -14.55 -33.61
CA SER A 318 -17.90 -13.29 -34.33
C SER A 318 -17.54 -12.06 -33.50
N SER A 319 -17.78 -12.11 -32.19
CA SER A 319 -17.46 -11.06 -31.22
C SER A 319 -15.95 -10.88 -31.08
N VAL A 320 -15.21 -12.00 -30.94
CA VAL A 320 -13.74 -11.97 -30.84
C VAL A 320 -13.08 -11.48 -32.14
N LYS A 321 -13.67 -11.76 -33.30
CA LYS A 321 -13.18 -11.21 -34.59
C LYS A 321 -13.44 -9.69 -34.72
N LYS A 322 -14.58 -9.20 -34.23
CA LYS A 322 -14.86 -7.74 -34.21
C LYS A 322 -13.94 -7.01 -33.23
N ASP A 323 -13.66 -7.59 -32.06
CA ASP A 323 -12.77 -6.97 -31.07
C ASP A 323 -11.31 -6.96 -31.52
N LYS A 324 -10.82 -8.04 -32.14
CA LYS A 324 -9.48 -8.05 -32.76
C LYS A 324 -9.33 -7.00 -33.86
N LYS A 325 -10.33 -6.85 -34.73
CA LYS A 325 -10.30 -5.86 -35.82
C LYS A 325 -10.34 -4.42 -35.31
N SER A 326 -11.05 -4.18 -34.20
CA SER A 326 -11.09 -2.88 -33.52
C SER A 326 -9.76 -2.57 -32.81
N GLN A 327 -9.15 -3.56 -32.15
CA GLN A 327 -7.82 -3.42 -31.54
C GLN A 327 -6.72 -3.18 -32.58
N GLU A 328 -6.72 -3.90 -33.71
CA GLU A 328 -5.75 -3.69 -34.79
C GLU A 328 -5.85 -2.29 -35.40
N LYS A 329 -7.08 -1.77 -35.60
CA LYS A 329 -7.29 -0.38 -36.06
C LYS A 329 -6.75 0.63 -35.07
N LEU A 330 -6.96 0.42 -33.77
CA LEU A 330 -6.46 1.31 -32.72
C LEU A 330 -4.92 1.31 -32.68
N ILE A 331 -4.29 0.14 -32.81
CA ILE A 331 -2.83 0.00 -32.87
C ILE A 331 -2.26 0.70 -34.11
N GLN A 332 -2.88 0.54 -35.27
CA GLN A 332 -2.46 1.23 -36.51
C GLN A 332 -2.60 2.75 -36.39
N GLN A 333 -3.63 3.24 -35.69
CA GLN A 333 -3.84 4.67 -35.47
C GLN A 333 -2.76 5.25 -34.53
N ILE A 334 -2.44 4.56 -33.44
CA ILE A 334 -1.36 4.95 -32.51
C ILE A 334 0.01 4.95 -33.21
N GLN A 335 0.27 3.98 -34.09
CA GLN A 335 1.51 3.93 -34.87
C GLN A 335 1.60 5.10 -35.87
N LYS A 336 0.51 5.44 -36.56
CA LYS A 336 0.46 6.61 -37.45
C LYS A 336 0.72 7.92 -36.71
N GLU A 337 0.12 8.11 -35.53
CA GLU A 337 0.35 9.29 -34.70
C GLU A 337 1.80 9.40 -34.23
N ARG A 338 2.42 8.29 -33.81
CA ARG A 338 3.85 8.28 -33.44
C ARG A 338 4.76 8.67 -34.60
N ILE A 339 4.50 8.18 -35.81
CA ILE A 339 5.28 8.53 -37.00
C ILE A 339 5.12 10.03 -37.33
N LEU A 340 3.90 10.55 -37.21
CA LEU A 340 3.63 11.98 -37.44
C LEU A 340 4.39 12.87 -36.43
N MET A 341 4.41 12.46 -35.16
CA MET A 341 5.09 13.17 -34.08
C MET A 341 6.62 13.13 -34.25
N SER A 342 7.18 12.01 -34.70
CA SER A 342 8.60 11.89 -35.05
C SER A 342 8.98 12.83 -36.20
N LYS A 343 8.20 12.85 -37.29
CA LYS A 343 8.45 13.76 -38.42
C LYS A 343 8.38 15.23 -38.02
N ALA A 344 7.45 15.59 -37.12
CA ALA A 344 7.35 16.96 -36.60
C ALA A 344 8.59 17.35 -35.75
N LEU A 345 9.14 16.42 -34.97
CA LEU A 345 10.36 16.62 -34.19
C LEU A 345 11.59 16.80 -35.09
N ASP A 346 11.69 16.02 -36.16
CA ASP A 346 12.81 16.12 -37.11
C ASP A 346 12.76 17.42 -37.93
N ASN A 347 11.56 17.86 -38.34
CA ASN A 347 11.41 19.17 -38.98
C ASN A 347 11.80 20.33 -38.04
N LYS A 348 11.41 20.29 -36.76
CA LYS A 348 11.85 21.28 -35.77
C LYS A 348 13.38 21.29 -35.56
N LYS A 349 14.03 20.13 -35.66
CA LYS A 349 15.50 20.04 -35.59
C LYS A 349 16.16 20.66 -36.82
N LYS A 350 15.66 20.39 -38.03
CA LYS A 350 16.16 20.99 -39.28
C LYS A 350 16.01 22.52 -39.29
N GLU A 351 14.88 23.02 -38.79
CA GLU A 351 14.63 24.47 -38.70
C GLU A 351 15.57 25.16 -37.69
N LYS A 352 15.88 24.50 -36.57
CA LYS A 352 16.88 24.99 -35.60
C LYS A 352 18.30 24.99 -36.18
N GLN A 353 18.65 24.01 -37.01
CA GLN A 353 19.95 23.97 -37.68
C GLN A 353 20.08 25.07 -38.74
N SER A 354 19.06 25.31 -39.56
CA SER A 354 19.12 26.40 -40.57
C SER A 354 19.24 27.79 -39.91
N LYS A 355 18.52 28.03 -38.82
CA LYS A 355 18.62 29.28 -38.03
C LYS A 355 20.01 29.46 -37.40
N ARG A 356 20.68 28.37 -37.01
CA ARG A 356 22.08 28.40 -36.53
C ARG A 356 23.07 28.69 -37.66
N GLN A 357 22.86 28.12 -38.85
CA GLN A 357 23.69 28.38 -40.03
C GLN A 357 23.58 29.86 -40.46
N GLN A 358 22.36 30.41 -40.53
CA GLN A 358 22.13 31.82 -40.88
C GLN A 358 22.75 32.79 -39.85
N LYS A 359 22.70 32.46 -38.55
CA LYS A 359 23.40 33.26 -37.52
C LYS A 359 24.93 33.20 -37.65
N LYS A 360 25.49 32.07 -38.05
CA LYS A 360 26.94 31.96 -38.32
C LYS A 360 27.36 32.76 -39.55
N ASN A 361 26.58 32.71 -40.64
CA ASN A 361 26.89 33.48 -41.85
C ASN A 361 26.75 35.00 -41.62
N LYS A 362 25.76 35.45 -40.83
CA LYS A 362 25.63 36.87 -40.43
C LYS A 362 26.76 37.37 -39.53
N ARG A 363 27.44 36.49 -38.80
CA ARG A 363 28.63 36.86 -37.99
C ARG A 363 29.87 37.00 -38.86
N LYS A 364 30.07 36.09 -39.82
CA LYS A 364 31.20 36.17 -40.77
C LYS A 364 31.17 37.42 -41.65
N ASN A 365 29.99 37.85 -42.12
CA ASN A 365 29.86 39.07 -42.92
C ASN A 365 29.95 40.38 -42.12
N LYS A 366 30.17 40.33 -40.80
CA LYS A 366 30.42 41.52 -39.96
C LYS A 366 31.89 41.68 -39.57
N GLU A 367 32.72 40.69 -39.88
CA GLU A 367 34.17 40.65 -39.59
C GLU A 367 35.01 40.77 -40.87
N SER A 368 34.36 41.01 -42.02
CA SER A 368 34.95 41.39 -43.31
C SER A 368 34.40 42.76 -43.68
#